data_AF-Q6TFD9-F1
#
_entry.id   AF-Q6TFD9-F1
#
_cell.length_a   1.000
_cell.length_b   1.000
_cell.length_c   1.000
_cell.angle_alpha   90.00
_cell.angle_beta   90.00
_cell.angle_gamma   90.00
#
_symmetry.space_group_name_H-M   'P 1'
#
loop_
_entity.id
_entity.type
_entity.pdbx_description
1 polymer ?
#
loop_
_entity_poly.entity_id
_entity_poly.type
_entity_poly.pdbx_seq_one_letter_code
_entity_poly.pdbx_strand_id
1 'polypeptide(L)'
;MANKIQRFEIAQRKAKAYSLSGFVPEHFRNNIPNCLVAVEMANRLQMNPFMIIQNMYIVYGRPAFSSTFVIACINACGRFEPIQFEYSGEGDNRQCVAFAREKTSGNILRSTPVSIGMAKAEGWYSKKGSKWLTMPDLMLQYRAAAFFGRAYAPDYLMGLQTREEVGDIGRTSAYSAVAVNESTNSNVIDMAKEQTDDLESLVEQQA
;
A
#
# COMPACT_ATOMS: atom_id res chain seq x y z
N MET A 1 21.85 -11.78 -19.03
CA MET A 1 20.37 -11.94 -19.10
C MET A 1 19.87 -13.04 -18.16
N ALA A 2 20.52 -14.22 -18.13
CA ALA A 2 20.19 -15.37 -17.27
C ALA A 2 19.91 -15.04 -15.78
N ASN A 3 20.72 -14.19 -15.14
CA ASN A 3 20.54 -13.82 -13.73
C ASN A 3 19.21 -13.08 -13.46
N LYS A 4 18.73 -12.25 -14.40
CA LYS A 4 17.46 -11.52 -14.24
C LYS A 4 16.25 -12.46 -14.33
N ILE A 5 16.29 -13.41 -15.26
CA ILE A 5 15.23 -14.42 -15.46
C ILE A 5 15.14 -15.31 -14.21
N GLN A 6 16.28 -15.82 -13.73
CA GLN A 6 16.32 -16.62 -12.50
C GLN A 6 15.77 -15.88 -11.28
N ARG A 7 16.06 -14.58 -11.13
CA ARG A 7 15.51 -13.76 -10.03
C ARG A 7 13.99 -13.63 -10.12
N PHE A 8 13.46 -13.45 -11.32
CA PHE A 8 12.01 -13.38 -11.54
C PHE A 8 11.33 -14.70 -11.22
N GLU A 9 11.88 -15.83 -11.68
CA GLU A 9 11.37 -17.18 -11.37
C GLU A 9 11.35 -17.47 -9.86
N ILE A 10 12.42 -17.10 -9.15
CA ILE A 10 12.48 -17.26 -7.69
C ILE A 10 11.38 -16.41 -7.02
N ALA A 11 11.18 -15.18 -7.47
CA ALA A 11 10.12 -14.31 -6.96
C ALA A 11 8.72 -14.92 -7.22
N GLN A 12 8.49 -15.48 -8.41
CA GLN A 12 7.25 -16.17 -8.76
C GLN A 12 7.01 -17.41 -7.86
N ARG A 13 8.05 -18.21 -7.58
CA ARG A 13 7.96 -19.35 -6.66
C ARG A 13 7.61 -18.90 -5.23
N LYS A 14 8.22 -17.82 -4.74
CA LYS A 14 7.86 -17.21 -3.45
C LYS A 14 6.41 -16.73 -3.43
N ALA A 15 5.99 -16.01 -4.47
CA ALA A 15 4.62 -15.52 -4.62
C ALA A 15 3.60 -16.66 -4.61
N LYS A 16 3.90 -17.77 -5.30
CA LYS A 16 3.08 -18.99 -5.30
C LYS A 16 2.95 -19.61 -3.91
N ALA A 17 4.06 -19.67 -3.15
CA ALA A 17 4.01 -20.15 -1.77
C ALA A 17 3.11 -19.27 -0.88
N TYR A 18 3.20 -17.95 -1.01
CA TYR A 18 2.32 -17.03 -0.28
C TYR A 18 0.86 -17.17 -0.69
N SER A 19 0.54 -17.26 -1.99
CA SER A 19 -0.84 -17.34 -2.48
C SER A 19 -1.59 -18.60 -2.00
N LEU A 20 -0.86 -19.66 -1.66
CA LEU A 20 -1.41 -20.92 -1.15
C LEU A 20 -1.54 -20.94 0.39
N SER A 21 -0.98 -19.95 1.09
CA SER A 21 -1.00 -19.92 2.55
C SER A 21 -2.37 -19.54 3.08
N GLY A 22 -2.85 -20.24 4.11
CA GLY A 22 -4.07 -19.87 4.84
C GLY A 22 -3.90 -18.59 5.67
N PHE A 23 -2.67 -18.13 5.90
CA PHE A 23 -2.42 -16.92 6.67
C PHE A 23 -2.57 -15.65 5.84
N VAL A 24 -2.45 -15.70 4.51
CA VAL A 24 -2.54 -14.47 3.70
C VAL A 24 -3.99 -13.99 3.52
N PRO A 25 -4.23 -12.67 3.38
CA PRO A 25 -5.57 -12.14 3.16
C PRO A 25 -6.26 -12.69 1.91
N GLU A 26 -7.59 -12.69 1.91
CA GLU A 26 -8.42 -13.27 0.84
C GLU A 26 -8.10 -12.75 -0.55
N HIS A 27 -7.85 -11.44 -0.70
CA HIS A 27 -7.49 -10.82 -1.99
C HIS A 27 -6.09 -11.18 -2.52
N PHE A 28 -5.29 -11.91 -1.74
CA PHE A 28 -4.00 -12.50 -2.14
C PHE A 28 -4.06 -14.02 -2.28
N ARG A 29 -5.08 -14.69 -1.72
CA ARG A 29 -5.24 -16.15 -1.84
C ARG A 29 -5.52 -16.54 -3.29
N ASN A 30 -4.84 -17.59 -3.75
CA ASN A 30 -4.89 -18.06 -5.13
C ASN A 30 -4.58 -16.99 -6.19
N ASN A 31 -3.93 -15.88 -5.81
CA ASN A 31 -3.59 -14.78 -6.70
C ASN A 31 -2.06 -14.54 -6.70
N ILE A 32 -1.35 -15.36 -7.48
CA ILE A 32 0.10 -15.27 -7.64
C ILE A 32 0.55 -13.89 -8.14
N PRO A 33 -0.10 -13.27 -9.16
CA PRO A 33 0.29 -11.93 -9.62
C PRO A 33 0.27 -10.87 -8.51
N ASN A 34 -0.78 -10.82 -7.69
CA ASN A 34 -0.86 -9.87 -6.58
C ASN A 34 0.25 -10.15 -5.54
N CYS A 35 0.47 -11.41 -5.18
CA CYS A 35 1.55 -11.79 -4.26
C CYS A 35 2.93 -11.41 -4.81
N LEU A 36 3.14 -11.53 -6.13
CA LEU A 36 4.41 -11.16 -6.77
C LEU A 36 4.65 -9.65 -6.69
N VAL A 37 3.64 -8.84 -6.96
CA VAL A 37 3.70 -7.38 -6.80
C VAL A 37 4.01 -7.00 -5.34
N ALA A 38 3.37 -7.66 -4.37
CA ALA A 38 3.64 -7.42 -2.97
C ALA A 38 5.06 -7.83 -2.55
N VAL A 39 5.59 -8.95 -3.06
CA VAL A 39 6.98 -9.37 -2.85
C VAL A 39 7.96 -8.35 -3.42
N GLU A 40 7.71 -7.84 -4.62
CA GLU A 40 8.56 -6.81 -5.23
C GLU A 40 8.52 -5.50 -4.45
N MET A 41 7.34 -5.11 -3.98
CA MET A 41 7.20 -3.95 -3.11
C MET A 41 7.93 -4.13 -1.78
N ALA A 42 7.89 -5.33 -1.20
CA ALA A 42 8.65 -5.66 0.00
C ALA A 42 10.17 -5.55 -0.22
N ASN A 43 10.67 -5.99 -1.38
CA ASN A 43 12.07 -5.83 -1.73
C ASN A 43 12.47 -4.34 -1.81
N ARG A 44 11.62 -3.49 -2.38
CA ARG A 44 11.87 -2.03 -2.49
C ARG A 44 11.89 -1.35 -1.13
N LEU A 45 10.98 -1.75 -0.23
CA LEU A 45 10.91 -1.24 1.13
C LEU A 45 11.93 -1.91 2.08
N GLN A 46 12.68 -2.90 1.60
CA GLN A 46 13.56 -3.75 2.41
C GLN A 46 12.82 -4.37 3.61
N MET A 47 11.57 -4.76 3.40
CA MET A 47 10.68 -5.33 4.40
C MET A 47 10.40 -6.81 4.16
N ASN A 48 9.95 -7.50 5.21
CA ASN A 48 9.50 -8.88 5.08
C ASN A 48 8.25 -8.94 4.17
N PRO A 49 8.22 -9.76 3.10
CA PRO A 49 7.07 -9.86 2.20
C PRO A 49 5.77 -10.25 2.89
N PHE A 50 5.83 -11.11 3.92
CA PHE A 50 4.66 -11.49 4.68
C PHE A 50 4.02 -10.29 5.39
N MET A 51 4.85 -9.40 5.97
CA MET A 51 4.36 -8.19 6.64
C MET A 51 3.66 -7.24 5.66
N ILE A 52 4.19 -7.11 4.45
CA ILE A 52 3.59 -6.30 3.39
C ILE A 52 2.25 -6.90 2.96
N ILE A 53 2.20 -8.20 2.68
CA ILE A 53 0.99 -8.89 2.24
C ILE A 53 -0.13 -8.77 3.30
N GLN A 54 0.21 -8.90 4.59
CA GLN A 54 -0.78 -8.77 5.67
C GLN A 54 -1.40 -7.38 5.78
N ASN A 55 -0.60 -6.33 5.53
CA ASN A 55 -1.00 -4.95 5.76
C ASN A 55 -1.44 -4.22 4.49
N MET A 56 -1.35 -4.88 3.33
CA MET A 56 -1.80 -4.36 2.05
C MET A 56 -3.23 -4.78 1.77
N TYR A 57 -4.04 -3.81 1.36
CA TYR A 57 -5.44 -3.96 1.01
C TYR A 57 -5.66 -3.54 -0.43
N ILE A 58 -6.55 -4.24 -1.13
CA ILE A 58 -7.00 -3.83 -2.45
C ILE A 58 -8.39 -3.23 -2.29
N VAL A 59 -8.50 -1.92 -2.45
CA VAL A 59 -9.75 -1.18 -2.33
C VAL A 59 -10.07 -0.58 -3.69
N TYR A 60 -11.18 -1.02 -4.31
CA TYR A 60 -11.58 -0.61 -5.66
C TYR A 60 -10.47 -0.77 -6.72
N GLY A 61 -9.70 -1.87 -6.64
CA GLY A 61 -8.60 -2.14 -7.58
C GLY A 61 -7.32 -1.35 -7.32
N ARG A 62 -7.27 -0.53 -6.26
CA ARG A 62 -6.08 0.22 -5.85
C ARG A 62 -5.42 -0.42 -4.64
N PRO A 63 -4.09 -0.65 -4.64
CA PRO A 63 -3.37 -1.05 -3.45
C PRO A 63 -3.33 0.09 -2.45
N ALA A 64 -3.52 -0.23 -1.18
CA ALA A 64 -3.50 0.69 -0.07
C ALA A 64 -2.91 0.00 1.16
N PHE A 65 -2.26 0.74 2.04
CA PHE A 65 -1.78 0.21 3.32
C PHE A 65 -2.75 0.50 4.45
N SER A 66 -2.83 -0.33 5.49
CA SER A 66 -3.51 0.10 6.72
C SER A 66 -2.82 1.33 7.31
N SER A 67 -3.61 2.24 7.91
CA SER A 67 -3.04 3.40 8.62
C SER A 67 -2.11 2.98 9.77
N THR A 68 -2.40 1.86 10.44
CA THR A 68 -1.54 1.30 11.49
C THR A 68 -0.19 0.83 10.96
N PHE A 69 -0.16 0.27 9.75
CA PHE A 69 1.09 -0.12 9.10
C PHE A 69 1.90 1.11 8.68
N VAL A 70 1.25 2.17 8.20
CA VAL A 70 1.93 3.44 7.92
C VAL A 70 2.60 4.00 9.18
N ILE A 71 1.90 4.00 10.32
CA ILE A 71 2.47 4.40 11.62
C ILE A 71 3.66 3.51 11.98
N ALA A 72 3.55 2.19 11.80
CA ALA A 72 4.63 1.26 12.08
C ALA A 72 5.86 1.52 11.19
N CYS A 73 5.66 1.80 9.89
CA CYS A 73 6.73 2.16 8.97
C CYS A 73 7.41 3.46 9.37
N ILE A 74 6.66 4.48 9.78
CA ILE A 74 7.23 5.75 10.27
C ILE A 74 8.10 5.51 11.50
N ASN A 75 7.66 4.65 12.43
CA ASN A 75 8.42 4.32 13.63
C ASN A 75 9.66 3.46 13.34
N ALA A 76 9.57 2.57 12.34
CA ALA A 76 10.63 1.64 11.98
C ALA A 76 11.66 2.23 11.00
N CYS A 77 11.37 3.37 10.34
CA CYS A 77 12.24 3.95 9.31
C CYS A 77 13.59 4.46 9.83
N GLY A 78 13.76 4.53 11.15
CA GLY A 78 14.99 4.97 11.79
C GLY A 78 15.24 6.48 11.76
N ARG A 79 14.46 7.28 11.01
CA ARG A 79 14.63 8.74 10.91
C ARG A 79 14.08 9.52 12.11
N PHE A 80 13.01 9.01 12.71
CA PHE A 80 12.28 9.70 13.77
C PHE A 80 12.28 8.92 15.08
N GLU A 81 12.12 9.62 16.20
CA GLU A 81 11.55 9.04 17.40
C GLU A 81 10.10 8.57 17.14
N PRO A 82 9.53 7.68 17.97
CA PRO A 82 8.17 7.18 17.75
C PRO A 82 7.16 8.33 17.60
N ILE A 83 6.37 8.30 16.52
CA ILE A 83 5.38 9.32 16.22
C ILE A 83 4.37 9.46 17.36
N GLN A 84 4.08 10.70 17.73
CA GLN A 84 3.13 11.07 18.78
C GLN A 84 1.99 11.87 18.17
N PHE A 85 0.90 11.99 18.93
CA PHE A 85 -0.32 12.66 18.50
C PHE A 85 -0.77 13.67 19.54
N GLU A 86 -1.00 14.89 19.10
CA GLU A 86 -1.52 15.98 19.92
C GLU A 86 -2.96 16.26 19.52
N TYR A 87 -3.87 16.21 20.49
CA TYR A 87 -5.29 16.49 20.28
C TYR A 87 -5.65 17.83 20.91
N SER A 88 -6.40 18.65 20.18
CA SER A 88 -6.89 19.94 20.69
C SER A 88 -8.28 20.25 20.14
N GLY A 89 -8.94 21.24 20.75
CA GLY A 89 -10.29 21.64 20.37
C GLY A 89 -11.38 20.62 20.72
N GLU A 90 -12.62 20.99 20.43
CA GLU A 90 -13.84 20.23 20.71
C GLU A 90 -14.85 20.37 19.56
N GLY A 91 -15.82 19.46 19.48
CA GLY A 91 -16.83 19.44 18.43
C GLY A 91 -16.18 19.44 17.04
N ASP A 92 -16.62 20.34 16.17
CA ASP A 92 -16.09 20.44 14.79
C ASP A 92 -14.65 20.99 14.75
N ASN A 93 -14.22 21.69 15.80
CA ASN A 93 -12.85 22.18 15.94
C ASN A 93 -11.92 21.14 16.58
N ARG A 94 -12.43 19.96 16.97
CA ARG A 94 -11.61 18.84 17.43
C ARG A 94 -10.63 18.47 16.33
N GLN A 95 -9.34 18.48 16.65
CA GLN A 95 -8.27 18.26 15.69
C GLN A 95 -7.13 17.42 16.27
N CYS A 96 -6.38 16.78 15.38
CA CYS A 96 -5.18 16.02 15.69
C CYS A 96 -4.02 16.48 14.82
N VAL A 97 -2.84 16.59 15.43
CA VAL A 97 -1.56 16.82 14.77
C VAL A 97 -0.63 15.66 15.13
N ALA A 98 -0.07 15.02 14.10
CA ALA A 98 0.97 14.02 14.31
C ALA A 98 2.33 14.72 14.31
N PHE A 99 3.18 14.36 15.26
CA PHE A 99 4.52 14.95 15.37
C PHE A 99 5.55 13.90 15.76
N ALA A 100 6.79 14.12 15.34
CA ALA A 100 7.92 13.30 15.74
C ALA A 100 9.20 14.14 15.75
N ARG A 101 10.15 13.76 16.60
CA ARG A 101 11.49 14.35 16.58
C ARG A 101 12.34 13.64 15.55
N GLU A 102 12.94 14.40 14.64
CA GLU A 102 13.96 13.87 13.73
C GLU A 102 15.26 13.61 14.50
N LYS A 103 15.80 12.39 14.38
CA LYS A 103 16.99 11.99 15.14
C LYS A 103 18.26 12.71 14.70
N THR A 104 18.34 13.09 13.42
CA THR A 104 19.54 13.74 12.86
C THR A 104 19.62 15.21 13.25
N SER A 105 18.54 15.97 13.09
CA SER A 105 18.52 17.42 13.36
C SER A 105 18.06 17.77 14.77
N GLY A 106 17.34 16.87 15.45
CA GLY A 106 16.67 17.15 16.73
C GLY A 106 15.38 17.97 16.59
N ASN A 107 15.02 18.39 15.37
CA ASN A 107 13.84 19.20 15.11
C ASN A 107 12.55 18.42 15.32
N ILE A 108 11.50 19.11 15.80
CA ILE A 108 10.16 18.55 15.90
C ILE A 108 9.43 18.85 14.59
N LEU A 109 9.11 17.78 13.86
CA LEU A 109 8.32 17.85 12.65
C LEU A 109 6.85 17.65 13.00
N ARG A 110 5.96 18.40 12.36
CA ARG A 110 4.51 18.37 12.59
C ARG A 110 3.77 18.17 11.28
N SER A 111 2.72 17.37 11.30
CA SER A 111 1.79 17.22 10.18
C SER A 111 0.89 18.45 10.06
N THR A 112 0.23 18.59 8.91
CA THR A 112 -0.95 19.45 8.81
C THR A 112 -1.99 19.01 9.84
N PRO A 113 -2.61 19.93 10.60
CA PRO A 113 -3.70 19.59 11.51
C PRO A 113 -4.88 19.00 10.74
N VAL A 114 -5.45 17.92 11.25
CA VAL A 114 -6.68 17.32 10.72
C VAL A 114 -7.79 17.56 11.73
N SER A 115 -8.90 18.18 11.31
CA SER A 115 -10.05 18.47 12.17
C SER A 115 -11.31 17.72 11.77
N ILE A 116 -12.28 17.60 12.68
CA ILE A 116 -13.62 17.08 12.38
C ILE A 116 -14.31 17.95 11.33
N GLY A 117 -14.17 19.28 11.41
CA GLY A 117 -14.68 20.21 10.41
C GLY A 117 -14.13 19.94 9.01
N MET A 118 -12.81 19.71 8.90
CA MET A 118 -12.18 19.27 7.64
C MET A 118 -12.75 17.93 7.19
N ALA A 119 -12.87 16.94 8.08
CA ALA A 119 -13.39 15.63 7.75
C ALA A 119 -14.85 15.64 7.27
N LYS A 120 -15.67 16.58 7.75
CA LYS A 120 -17.02 16.82 7.25
C LYS A 120 -17.00 17.48 5.88
N ALA A 121 -16.18 18.52 5.69
CA ALA A 121 -16.04 19.22 4.42
C ALA A 121 -15.56 18.30 3.28
N GLU A 122 -14.65 17.38 3.61
CA GLU A 122 -14.09 16.38 2.70
C GLU A 122 -14.97 15.11 2.58
N GLY A 123 -16.07 15.02 3.32
CA GLY A 123 -17.01 13.90 3.24
C GLY A 123 -16.52 12.57 3.84
N TRP A 124 -15.49 12.59 4.69
CA TRP A 124 -14.99 11.39 5.38
C TRP A 124 -15.91 10.97 6.53
N TYR A 125 -16.46 11.96 7.25
CA TYR A 125 -17.11 11.74 8.54
C TYR A 125 -18.51 11.12 8.47
N SER A 126 -19.29 11.46 7.45
CA SER A 126 -20.74 11.25 7.40
C SER A 126 -21.18 9.98 6.65
N LYS A 127 -20.25 9.10 6.25
CA LYS A 127 -20.62 7.88 5.52
C LYS A 127 -21.45 6.93 6.38
N LYS A 128 -22.59 6.47 5.84
CA LYS A 128 -23.47 5.51 6.51
C LYS A 128 -22.73 4.19 6.77
N GLY A 129 -22.67 3.76 8.03
CA GLY A 129 -21.88 2.61 8.46
C GLY A 129 -20.40 2.91 8.76
N SER A 130 -20.00 4.18 8.68
CA SER A 130 -18.66 4.59 9.07
C SER A 130 -18.44 4.44 10.58
N LYS A 131 -17.32 3.82 10.93
CA LYS A 131 -16.84 3.75 12.32
C LYS A 131 -16.35 5.11 12.84
N TRP A 132 -16.17 6.10 11.96
CA TRP A 132 -15.67 7.42 12.33
C TRP A 132 -16.65 8.22 13.19
N LEU A 133 -17.96 7.93 13.11
CA LEU A 133 -18.96 8.54 13.97
C LEU A 133 -18.81 8.14 15.44
N THR A 134 -18.38 6.89 15.70
CA THR A 134 -18.20 6.38 17.07
C THR A 134 -16.75 6.49 17.55
N MET A 135 -15.79 6.67 16.64
CA MET A 135 -14.35 6.79 16.95
C MET A 135 -13.71 7.94 16.15
N PRO A 136 -14.10 9.20 16.40
CA PRO A 136 -13.60 10.35 15.67
C PRO A 136 -12.10 10.57 15.87
N ASP A 137 -11.60 10.45 17.10
CA ASP A 137 -10.17 10.68 17.39
C ASP A 137 -9.26 9.68 16.67
N LEU A 138 -9.71 8.42 16.52
CA LEU A 138 -8.95 7.41 15.77
C LEU A 138 -8.85 7.77 14.29
N MET A 139 -9.93 8.27 13.70
CA MET A 139 -9.92 8.78 12.32
C MET A 139 -8.93 9.94 12.18
N LEU A 140 -8.97 10.91 13.09
CA LEU A 140 -8.06 12.07 13.07
C LEU A 140 -6.60 11.61 13.19
N GLN A 141 -6.32 10.67 14.09
CA GLN A 141 -4.99 10.08 14.28
C GLN A 141 -4.44 9.45 13.00
N TYR A 142 -5.25 8.59 12.36
CA TYR A 142 -4.86 7.89 11.14
C TYR A 142 -4.60 8.85 9.98
N ARG A 143 -5.42 9.90 9.86
CA ARG A 143 -5.22 10.93 8.84
C ARG A 143 -4.00 11.78 9.11
N ALA A 144 -3.78 12.20 10.35
CA ALA A 144 -2.60 12.95 10.73
C ALA A 144 -1.32 12.14 10.49
N ALA A 145 -1.33 10.83 10.81
CA ALA A 145 -0.22 9.92 10.51
C ALA A 145 0.05 9.76 9.00
N ALA A 146 -1.00 9.62 8.19
CA ALA A 146 -0.86 9.55 6.73
C ALA A 146 -0.29 10.85 6.15
N PHE A 147 -0.71 12.00 6.67
CA PHE A 147 -0.22 13.32 6.26
C PHE A 147 1.25 13.50 6.65
N PHE A 148 1.62 13.09 7.87
CA PHE A 148 3.00 13.09 8.33
C PHE A 148 3.88 12.19 7.45
N GLY A 149 3.44 10.94 7.22
CA GLY A 149 4.15 9.98 6.40
C GLY A 149 4.38 10.48 4.98
N ARG A 150 3.37 11.10 4.36
CA ARG A 150 3.52 11.68 3.01
C ARG A 150 4.47 12.88 2.98
N ALA A 151 4.50 13.69 4.02
CA ALA A 151 5.38 14.86 4.07
C ALA A 151 6.84 14.49 4.36
N TYR A 152 7.09 13.57 5.29
CA TYR A 152 8.44 13.35 5.86
C TYR A 152 9.01 11.94 5.64
N ALA A 153 8.18 10.96 5.24
CA ALA A 153 8.61 9.60 4.89
C ALA A 153 7.97 9.09 3.58
N PRO A 154 7.94 9.89 2.49
CA PRO A 154 7.21 9.53 1.27
C PRO A 154 7.73 8.26 0.59
N ASP A 155 9.01 7.96 0.77
CA ASP A 155 9.70 6.77 0.27
C ASP A 155 9.16 5.47 0.88
N TYR A 156 8.68 5.51 2.12
CA TYR A 156 8.04 4.36 2.78
C TYR A 156 6.58 4.17 2.36
N LEU A 157 5.89 5.26 2.01
CA LEU A 157 4.50 5.20 1.54
C LEU A 157 4.43 4.89 0.03
N MET A 158 5.47 5.21 -0.73
CA MET A 158 5.55 4.98 -2.19
C MET A 158 4.36 5.56 -2.97
N GLY A 159 3.80 6.67 -2.49
CA GLY A 159 2.59 7.29 -3.06
C GLY A 159 1.29 6.53 -2.78
N LEU A 160 1.31 5.43 -2.03
CA LEU A 160 0.10 4.73 -1.62
C LEU A 160 -0.65 5.51 -0.55
N GLN A 161 -1.97 5.51 -0.69
CA GLN A 161 -2.89 6.01 0.31
C GLN A 161 -3.14 4.94 1.38
N THR A 162 -3.66 5.37 2.54
CA THR A 162 -4.15 4.38 3.50
C THR A 162 -5.48 3.79 3.05
N ARG A 163 -5.77 2.56 3.49
CA ARG A 163 -7.00 1.83 3.22
C ARG A 163 -8.22 2.68 3.58
N GLU A 164 -8.12 3.38 4.72
CA GLU A 164 -9.14 4.29 5.21
C GLU A 164 -9.38 5.44 4.22
N GLU A 165 -8.32 6.03 3.66
CA GLU A 165 -8.47 7.11 2.67
C GLU A 165 -9.13 6.64 1.37
N VAL A 166 -8.70 5.49 0.85
CA VAL A 166 -9.28 4.93 -0.38
C VAL A 166 -10.74 4.53 -0.16
N GLY A 167 -11.07 4.01 1.03
CA GLY A 167 -12.44 3.72 1.44
C GLY A 167 -13.33 4.98 1.54
N ASP A 168 -12.76 6.09 2.00
CA ASP A 168 -13.47 7.36 2.17
C ASP A 168 -13.68 8.12 0.85
N ILE A 169 -12.82 7.93 -0.16
CA ILE A 169 -13.02 8.54 -1.50
C ILE A 169 -14.19 7.87 -2.25
N GLY A 170 -14.55 6.62 -1.91
CA GLY A 170 -15.58 5.88 -2.65
C GLY A 170 -15.22 5.70 -4.13
N ARG A 171 -16.12 5.15 -4.93
CA ARG A 171 -15.92 4.89 -6.37
C ARG A 171 -15.89 6.17 -7.23
N THR A 172 -15.57 7.33 -6.66
CA THR A 172 -15.54 8.61 -7.37
C THR A 172 -14.14 8.88 -7.91
N SER A 173 -13.69 8.00 -8.79
CA SER A 173 -12.64 8.29 -9.76
C SER A 173 -12.83 7.27 -10.88
N ALA A 174 -13.45 7.74 -11.96
CA ALA A 174 -13.57 7.02 -13.21
C ALA A 174 -12.17 6.80 -13.80
N TYR A 175 -11.47 5.80 -13.30
CA TYR A 175 -10.57 5.01 -14.11
C TYR A 175 -11.31 3.69 -14.30
N SER A 176 -11.81 3.48 -15.52
CA SER A 176 -12.30 2.18 -15.95
C SER A 176 -11.26 1.15 -15.52
N ALA A 177 -11.62 0.32 -14.54
CA ALA A 177 -10.94 -0.95 -14.39
C ALA A 177 -11.12 -1.62 -15.75
N VAL A 178 -10.07 -1.63 -16.57
CA VAL A 178 -10.01 -2.57 -17.68
C VAL A 178 -10.15 -3.91 -16.99
N ALA A 179 -11.34 -4.50 -17.08
CA ALA A 179 -11.57 -5.84 -16.60
C ALA A 179 -10.49 -6.70 -17.26
N VAL A 180 -9.54 -7.18 -16.47
CA VAL A 180 -8.57 -8.16 -16.93
C VAL A 180 -9.40 -9.42 -17.12
N ASN A 181 -9.95 -9.58 -18.32
CA ASN A 181 -10.68 -10.77 -18.71
C ASN A 181 -9.70 -11.95 -18.71
N GLU A 182 -10.11 -13.11 -18.22
CA GLU A 182 -9.29 -14.33 -18.17
C GLU A 182 -8.70 -14.71 -19.55
N SER A 183 -9.32 -14.28 -20.64
CA SER A 183 -8.82 -14.43 -22.02
C SER A 183 -7.59 -13.58 -22.37
N THR A 184 -7.30 -12.52 -21.62
CA THR A 184 -6.06 -11.76 -21.79
C THR A 184 -4.87 -12.54 -21.26
N ASN A 185 -5.05 -13.37 -20.23
CA ASN A 185 -3.97 -14.17 -19.66
C ASN A 185 -3.54 -15.32 -20.60
N SER A 186 -4.47 -15.97 -21.31
CA SER A 186 -4.11 -16.99 -22.30
C SER A 186 -3.30 -16.38 -23.44
N ASN A 187 -3.75 -15.25 -24.00
CA ASN A 187 -3.06 -14.63 -25.13
C ASN A 187 -1.67 -14.11 -24.78
N VAL A 188 -1.47 -13.56 -23.58
CA VAL A 188 -0.14 -13.07 -23.16
C VAL A 188 0.81 -14.23 -22.84
N ILE A 189 0.29 -15.35 -22.31
CA ILE A 189 1.09 -16.56 -22.07
C ILE A 189 1.47 -17.22 -23.40
N ASP A 190 0.57 -17.26 -24.38
CA ASP A 190 0.83 -17.87 -25.68
C ASP A 190 1.81 -17.03 -26.52
N MET A 191 1.70 -15.70 -26.49
CA MET A 191 2.70 -14.80 -27.10
C MET A 191 4.07 -14.89 -26.44
N ALA A 192 4.14 -15.09 -25.12
CA ALA A 192 5.41 -15.27 -24.41
C ALA A 192 6.07 -16.62 -24.72
N LYS A 193 5.28 -17.67 -25.00
CA LYS A 193 5.76 -18.97 -25.47
C LYS A 193 6.31 -18.88 -26.90
N GLU A 194 5.58 -18.27 -27.83
CA GLU A 194 6.07 -18.06 -29.21
C GLU A 194 7.41 -17.30 -29.23
N GLN A 195 7.55 -16.24 -28.42
CA GLN A 195 8.80 -15.49 -28.34
C GLN A 195 9.96 -16.29 -27.72
N THR A 196 9.67 -17.24 -26.82
CA THR A 196 10.72 -18.09 -26.23
C THR A 196 11.14 -19.19 -27.20
N ASP A 197 10.21 -19.79 -27.93
CA ASP A 197 10.48 -20.78 -28.98
C ASP A 197 11.25 -20.14 -30.17
N ASP A 198 10.91 -18.91 -30.56
CA ASP A 198 11.62 -18.16 -31.59
C ASP A 198 13.08 -17.85 -31.18
N LEU A 199 13.31 -17.51 -29.92
CA LEU A 199 14.66 -17.27 -29.40
C LEU A 199 15.48 -18.55 -29.31
N GLU A 200 14.87 -19.69 -28.96
CA GLU A 200 15.56 -20.98 -28.91
C GLU A 200 15.93 -21.48 -30.32
N SER A 201 15.02 -21.33 -31.30
CA SER A 201 15.29 -21.69 -32.70
C SER A 201 16.39 -20.84 -33.36
N LEU A 202 16.50 -19.56 -33.01
CA LEU A 202 17.57 -18.68 -33.48
C LEU A 202 18.94 -19.03 -32.87
N VAL A 203 18.96 -19.57 -31.65
CA VAL A 203 20.20 -20.03 -30.98
C VAL A 203 20.67 -21.36 -31.57
N GLU A 204 19.75 -22.27 -31.94
CA GLU A 204 20.08 -23.53 -32.60
C GLU A 204 20.60 -23.35 -34.04
N GLN A 205 20.16 -22.31 -34.76
CA GLN A 205 20.66 -22.00 -36.11
C GLN A 205 22.06 -21.34 -36.12
N GLN A 206 22.59 -20.96 -34.95
CA GLN A 206 23.92 -20.35 -34.80
C GLN A 206 24.96 -21.27 -34.12
N ALA A 207 24.60 -22.54 -33.86
CA ALA A 207 25.48 -23.59 -33.35
C ALA A 207 25.90 -24.57 -34.47
#